data_AF-A0A960X1U5-F1
#
_entry.id   AF-A0A960X1U5-F1
#
_cell.length_a   1.000
_cell.length_b   1.000
_cell.length_c   1.000
_cell.angle_alpha   90.00
_cell.angle_beta   90.00
_cell.angle_gamma   90.00
#
_symmetry.space_group_name_H-M   'P 1'
#
loop_
_entity.id
_entity.type
_entity.pdbx_description
1 polymer ?
#
loop_
_entity_poly.entity_id
_entity_poly.type
_entity_poly.pdbx_seq_one_letter_code
_entity_poly.pdbx_strand_id
1 'polypeptide(L)'
;MGLFALSLIVPTYNAISPRSDQVRATSNCRQIISALKLYAGDHGGAYPDSDPSQPETANDAFRLLVQQDLIQDERIFGCPISPFNGDNNIGTAPDYTEAVAPNENHWMLVAGLNEKSDPGAPIVFENALSTTLPLTWDTANAGKPVRGRTWRGGKIVVGLNDNSVSVIKLSKKPTPVLNLPPGTRILDIETAP
;
A
#
# COMPACT_ATOMS: atom_id res chain seq x y z
N MET A 1 45.18 0.03 41.24
CA MET A 1 44.44 1.02 40.41
C MET A 1 43.73 0.27 39.30
N GLY A 2 42.43 0.04 39.45
CA GLY A 2 41.61 -0.63 38.44
C GLY A 2 41.03 0.40 37.48
N LEU A 3 41.26 0.23 36.18
CA LEU A 3 40.60 1.00 35.13
C LEU A 3 39.30 0.29 34.76
N PHE A 4 38.15 0.86 35.13
CA PHE A 4 36.86 0.47 34.57
C PHE A 4 36.72 1.12 33.18
N ALA A 5 36.69 0.31 32.12
CA ALA A 5 36.29 0.76 30.80
C ALA A 5 34.74 0.80 30.75
N LEU A 6 34.16 2.00 30.78
CA LEU A 6 32.76 2.20 30.39
C LEU A 6 32.65 2.00 28.88
N SER A 7 32.12 0.85 28.43
CA SER A 7 31.63 0.73 27.05
C SER A 7 30.29 1.45 26.95
N LEU A 8 30.29 2.64 26.36
CA LEU A 8 29.05 3.28 25.94
C LEU A 8 28.49 2.48 24.76
N ILE A 9 27.49 1.65 25.02
CA ILE A 9 26.63 1.11 23.97
C ILE A 9 25.85 2.32 23.43
N VAL A 10 26.29 2.89 22.32
CA VAL A 10 25.51 3.88 21.59
C VAL A 10 24.50 3.10 20.75
N PRO A 11 23.19 3.20 21.01
CA PRO A 11 22.21 2.66 20.09
C PRO A 11 22.31 3.47 18.79
N THR A 12 22.87 2.86 17.75
CA THR A 12 22.82 3.39 16.39
C THR A 12 21.38 3.27 15.90
N TYR A 13 20.53 4.23 16.29
CA TYR A 13 19.35 4.55 15.50
C TYR A 13 19.87 5.09 14.17
N ASN A 14 19.99 4.21 13.18
CA ASN A 14 20.20 4.64 11.80
C ASN A 14 18.98 5.49 11.44
N ALA A 15 19.14 6.82 11.51
CA ALA A 15 18.12 7.75 11.06
C ALA A 15 18.01 7.61 9.54
N ILE A 16 17.19 6.65 9.08
CA ILE A 16 16.87 6.50 7.67
C ILE A 16 16.23 7.82 7.24
N SER A 17 16.75 8.41 6.15
CA SER A 17 16.24 9.70 5.69
C SER A 17 14.79 9.53 5.22
N PRO A 18 13.87 10.49 5.51
CA PRO A 18 12.49 10.44 5.02
C PRO A 18 12.33 10.30 3.50
N ARG A 19 13.39 10.58 2.74
CA ARG A 19 13.46 10.38 1.29
C ARG A 19 13.69 8.91 0.93
N SER A 20 14.54 8.20 1.68
CA SER A 20 14.76 6.76 1.49
C SER A 20 13.48 5.97 1.75
N ASP A 21 12.72 6.35 2.77
CA ASP A 21 11.44 5.73 3.09
C ASP A 21 10.41 5.91 1.96
N GLN A 22 10.31 7.12 1.39
CA GLN A 22 9.46 7.37 0.22
C GLN A 22 9.91 6.57 -1.02
N VAL A 23 11.22 6.39 -1.22
CA VAL A 23 11.75 5.54 -2.29
C VAL A 23 11.31 4.09 -2.09
N ARG A 24 11.40 3.56 -0.87
CA ARG A 24 10.93 2.19 -0.58
C ARG A 24 9.42 2.06 -0.77
N ALA A 25 8.62 3.02 -0.30
CA ALA A 25 7.18 3.03 -0.53
C ALA A 25 6.83 3.05 -2.03
N THR A 26 7.53 3.87 -2.82
CA THR A 26 7.39 3.91 -4.28
C THR A 26 7.76 2.58 -4.93
N SER A 27 8.83 1.93 -4.46
CA SER A 27 9.24 0.60 -4.94
C SER A 27 8.23 -0.49 -4.59
N ASN A 28 7.68 -0.47 -3.38
CA ASN A 28 6.64 -1.39 -2.93
C ASN A 28 5.39 -1.24 -3.81
N CYS A 29 4.89 -0.01 -3.96
CA CYS A 29 3.76 0.29 -4.83
C CYS A 29 4.00 -0.19 -6.27
N ARG A 30 5.21 0.04 -6.82
CA ARG A 30 5.58 -0.41 -8.17
C ARG A 30 5.53 -1.93 -8.34
N GLN A 31 6.00 -2.67 -7.33
CA GLN A 31 5.95 -4.13 -7.35
C GLN A 31 4.52 -4.63 -7.32
N ILE A 32 3.66 -4.04 -6.49
CA ILE A 32 2.24 -4.39 -6.42
C ILE A 32 1.54 -4.15 -7.77
N ILE A 33 1.69 -2.96 -8.36
CA ILE A 33 1.03 -2.69 -9.66
C ILE A 33 1.60 -3.53 -10.80
N SER A 34 2.88 -3.91 -10.74
CA SER A 34 3.46 -4.83 -11.71
C SER A 34 2.87 -6.24 -11.57
N ALA A 35 2.66 -6.71 -10.33
CA ALA A 35 2.00 -7.99 -10.08
C ALA A 35 0.53 -7.98 -10.53
N LEU A 36 -0.20 -6.87 -10.35
CA LEU A 36 -1.55 -6.71 -10.90
C LEU A 36 -1.57 -6.85 -12.44
N LYS A 37 -0.56 -6.31 -13.13
CA LYS A 37 -0.41 -6.46 -14.59
C LYS A 37 -0.10 -7.89 -15.01
N LEU A 38 0.78 -8.58 -14.29
CA LEU A 38 1.06 -10.00 -14.54
C LEU A 38 -0.20 -10.84 -14.35
N TYR A 39 -0.92 -10.63 -13.25
CA TYR A 39 -2.21 -11.28 -13.00
C TYR A 39 -3.17 -11.05 -14.16
N ALA A 40 -3.33 -9.80 -14.60
CA ALA A 40 -4.20 -9.48 -15.71
C ALA A 40 -3.79 -10.15 -17.03
N GLY A 41 -2.49 -10.26 -17.32
CA GLY A 41 -1.99 -11.01 -18.47
C GLY A 41 -2.49 -12.46 -18.52
N ASP A 42 -2.55 -13.11 -17.36
CA ASP A 42 -3.03 -14.49 -17.21
C ASP A 42 -4.57 -14.59 -17.13
N HIS A 43 -5.25 -13.47 -16.85
CA HIS A 43 -6.70 -13.40 -16.61
C HIS A 43 -7.44 -12.55 -17.66
N GLY A 44 -6.95 -12.51 -18.90
CA GLY A 44 -7.65 -11.86 -20.00
C GLY A 44 -7.79 -10.33 -19.87
N GLY A 45 -6.85 -9.70 -19.16
CA GLY A 45 -6.79 -8.27 -18.88
C GLY A 45 -7.47 -7.85 -17.57
N ALA A 46 -8.09 -8.78 -16.84
CA ALA A 46 -8.83 -8.52 -15.62
C ALA A 46 -7.92 -8.47 -14.39
N TYR A 47 -8.08 -7.45 -13.53
CA TYR A 47 -7.43 -7.44 -12.21
C TYR A 47 -8.15 -8.36 -11.22
N PRO A 48 -7.50 -8.73 -10.10
CA PRO A 48 -8.11 -9.58 -9.08
C PRO A 48 -9.46 -9.08 -8.55
N ASP A 49 -9.71 -7.77 -8.66
CA ASP A 49 -10.88 -7.03 -8.21
C ASP A 49 -11.79 -6.49 -9.32
N SER A 50 -11.66 -7.07 -10.52
CA SER A 50 -12.52 -6.76 -11.65
C SER A 50 -13.97 -7.25 -11.45
N ASP A 51 -14.19 -8.28 -10.62
CA ASP A 51 -15.52 -8.68 -10.19
C ASP A 51 -16.00 -7.69 -9.10
N PRO A 52 -17.13 -6.97 -9.29
CA PRO A 52 -17.61 -6.03 -8.30
C PRO A 52 -18.07 -6.69 -6.99
N SER A 53 -18.31 -8.00 -6.98
CA SER A 53 -18.72 -8.77 -5.79
C SER A 53 -17.54 -9.33 -4.99
N GLN A 54 -16.38 -9.54 -5.62
CA GLN A 54 -15.18 -10.04 -4.96
C GLN A 54 -13.92 -9.45 -5.60
N PRO A 55 -12.90 -9.11 -4.81
CA PRO A 55 -12.78 -9.29 -3.37
C PRO A 55 -13.52 -8.23 -2.55
N GLU A 56 -13.67 -8.49 -1.26
CA GLU A 56 -14.30 -7.57 -0.31
C GLU A 56 -13.32 -6.47 0.15
N THR A 57 -12.07 -6.85 0.40
CA THR A 57 -10.99 -5.98 0.87
C THR A 57 -9.80 -5.93 -0.09
N ALA A 58 -8.92 -4.95 0.08
CA ALA A 58 -7.66 -4.89 -0.66
C ALA A 58 -6.74 -6.06 -0.27
N ASN A 59 -6.80 -6.51 0.99
CA ASN A 59 -6.06 -7.66 1.48
C ASN A 59 -6.42 -8.93 0.69
N ASP A 60 -7.71 -9.17 0.48
CA ASP A 60 -8.18 -10.32 -0.29
C ASP A 60 -7.72 -10.26 -1.75
N ALA A 61 -7.78 -9.08 -2.38
CA ALA A 61 -7.24 -8.88 -3.73
C ALA A 61 -5.75 -9.21 -3.83
N PHE A 62 -4.98 -8.76 -2.84
CA PHE A 62 -3.54 -8.96 -2.81
C PHE A 62 -3.14 -10.39 -2.47
N ARG A 63 -3.94 -11.10 -1.67
CA ARG A 63 -3.76 -12.54 -1.42
C ARG A 63 -3.86 -13.36 -2.70
N LEU A 64 -4.74 -12.99 -3.63
CA LEU A 64 -4.81 -13.64 -4.94
C LEU A 64 -3.48 -13.53 -5.72
N LEU A 65 -2.70 -12.45 -5.53
CA LEU A 65 -1.38 -12.31 -6.15
C LEU A 65 -0.35 -13.28 -5.54
N VAL A 66 -0.47 -13.57 -4.24
CA VAL A 66 0.36 -14.56 -3.55
C VAL A 66 0.00 -15.98 -3.99
N GLN A 67 -1.30 -16.27 -4.08
CA GLN A 67 -1.82 -17.56 -4.54
C GLN A 67 -1.40 -17.89 -5.99
N GLN A 68 -1.22 -16.87 -6.84
CA GLN A 68 -0.74 -17.02 -8.22
C GLN A 68 0.79 -17.00 -8.34
N ASP A 69 1.52 -17.07 -7.24
CA ASP A 69 3.00 -17.03 -7.22
C ASP A 69 3.61 -15.75 -7.84
N LEU A 70 2.84 -14.66 -7.87
CA LEU A 70 3.30 -13.38 -8.43
C LEU A 70 4.05 -12.54 -7.39
N ILE A 71 3.75 -12.74 -6.10
CA ILE A 71 4.40 -12.10 -4.95
C ILE A 71 4.62 -13.15 -3.86
N GLN A 72 5.89 -13.35 -3.47
CA GLN A 72 6.27 -14.27 -2.37
C GLN A 72 6.78 -13.56 -1.12
N ASP A 73 7.00 -12.25 -1.19
CA ASP A 73 7.42 -11.42 -0.06
C ASP A 73 6.33 -10.41 0.27
N GLU A 74 5.46 -10.74 1.22
CA GLU A 74 4.33 -9.90 1.61
C GLU A 74 4.74 -8.57 2.26
N ARG A 75 6.01 -8.39 2.64
CA ARG A 75 6.49 -7.12 3.21
C ARG A 75 6.36 -5.96 2.21
N ILE A 76 6.18 -6.25 0.92
CA ILE A 76 5.87 -5.22 -0.08
C ILE A 76 4.48 -4.59 0.14
N PHE A 77 3.54 -5.31 0.78
CA PHE A 77 2.24 -4.77 1.15
C PHE A 77 2.30 -3.83 2.35
N GLY A 78 3.43 -3.82 3.07
CA GLY A 78 3.76 -2.77 4.03
C GLY A 78 4.22 -1.47 3.37
N CYS A 79 4.42 -0.45 4.21
CA CYS A 79 5.04 0.81 3.82
C CYS A 79 5.88 1.34 4.99
N PRO A 80 7.06 1.94 4.76
CA PRO A 80 7.82 2.55 5.85
C PRO A 80 6.96 3.50 6.70
N ILE A 81 7.21 3.45 8.01
CA ILE A 81 6.49 4.19 9.06
C ILE A 81 5.04 3.70 9.26
N SER A 82 4.42 3.00 8.30
CA SER A 82 3.09 2.42 8.48
C SER A 82 3.07 1.52 9.72
N PRO A 83 1.98 1.52 10.51
CA PRO A 83 1.78 0.47 11.50
C PRO A 83 1.45 -0.88 10.83
N PHE A 84 1.00 -0.85 9.57
CA PHE A 84 0.63 -2.03 8.80
C PHE A 84 1.82 -2.56 8.00
N ASN A 85 2.31 -3.75 8.37
CA ASN A 85 3.42 -4.43 7.72
C ASN A 85 3.23 -5.95 7.85
N GLY A 86 3.51 -6.69 6.78
CA GLY A 86 3.56 -8.16 6.82
C GLY A 86 4.63 -8.68 7.78
N ASP A 87 4.36 -9.84 8.37
CA ASP A 87 5.20 -10.53 9.34
C ASP A 87 6.15 -11.55 8.68
N ASN A 88 6.07 -11.70 7.35
CA ASN A 88 6.80 -12.64 6.51
C ASN A 88 6.31 -14.09 6.66
N ASN A 89 5.07 -14.29 7.10
CA ASN A 89 4.39 -15.58 7.17
C ASN A 89 3.15 -15.58 6.27
N ILE A 90 3.36 -15.97 5.01
CA ILE A 90 2.26 -16.08 4.04
C ILE A 90 1.43 -17.37 4.18
N GLY A 91 1.78 -18.25 5.12
CA GLY A 91 1.10 -19.53 5.30
C GLY A 91 1.52 -20.61 4.29
N THR A 92 0.58 -21.49 3.95
CA THR A 92 0.85 -22.62 3.06
C THR A 92 -0.12 -22.68 1.87
N ALA A 93 0.39 -23.17 0.74
CA ALA A 93 -0.41 -23.36 -0.46
C ALA A 93 -1.53 -24.40 -0.24
N PRO A 94 -2.64 -24.32 -0.99
CA PRO A 94 -2.90 -23.33 -2.06
C PRO A 94 -3.49 -22.01 -1.55
N ASP A 95 -3.97 -21.96 -0.30
CA ASP A 95 -4.83 -20.86 0.16
C ASP A 95 -4.04 -19.67 0.69
N TYR A 96 -2.85 -19.89 1.25
CA TYR A 96 -2.00 -18.84 1.84
C TYR A 96 -2.80 -17.93 2.79
N THR A 97 -3.54 -18.54 3.71
CA THR A 97 -4.52 -17.86 4.58
C THR A 97 -3.93 -16.76 5.45
N GLU A 98 -2.64 -16.85 5.74
CA GLU A 98 -1.87 -15.92 6.55
C GLU A 98 -1.29 -14.78 5.72
N ALA A 99 -1.26 -14.89 4.39
CA ALA A 99 -0.74 -13.82 3.55
C ALA A 99 -1.63 -12.58 3.63
N VAL A 100 -1.00 -11.42 3.84
CA VAL A 100 -1.69 -10.12 3.83
C VAL A 100 -2.85 -10.11 4.83
N ALA A 101 -2.64 -10.65 6.03
CA ALA A 101 -3.64 -10.75 7.07
C ALA A 101 -4.10 -9.37 7.59
N PRO A 102 -5.12 -9.28 8.47
CA PRO A 102 -5.49 -8.02 9.10
C PRO A 102 -4.28 -7.32 9.72
N ASN A 103 -4.16 -6.01 9.48
CA ASN A 103 -3.03 -5.17 9.86
C ASN A 103 -1.71 -5.39 9.10
N GLU A 104 -1.68 -6.16 8.01
CA GLU A 104 -0.43 -6.40 7.26
C GLU A 104 -0.36 -5.61 5.94
N ASN A 105 -1.47 -4.98 5.56
CA ASN A 105 -1.59 -4.22 4.32
C ASN A 105 -1.69 -2.72 4.56
N HIS A 106 -0.84 -1.95 3.90
CA HIS A 106 -0.88 -0.50 3.87
C HIS A 106 -1.71 0.07 2.71
N TRP A 107 -1.92 -0.70 1.64
CA TRP A 107 -2.36 -0.18 0.36
C TRP A 107 -3.86 -0.40 0.16
N MET A 108 -4.57 0.65 -0.26
CA MET A 108 -5.95 0.56 -0.72
C MET A 108 -5.97 0.35 -2.24
N LEU A 109 -7.07 -0.22 -2.73
CA LEU A 109 -7.24 -0.62 -4.13
C LEU A 109 -8.52 0.01 -4.72
N VAL A 110 -8.44 0.41 -5.99
CA VAL A 110 -9.59 0.86 -6.79
C VAL A 110 -10.20 -0.34 -7.53
N ALA A 111 -11.41 -0.75 -7.12
CA ALA A 111 -12.12 -1.89 -7.68
C ALA A 111 -12.76 -1.63 -9.05
N GLY A 112 -12.92 -2.71 -9.81
CA GLY A 112 -13.59 -2.73 -11.11
C GLY A 112 -12.74 -2.20 -12.27
N LEU A 113 -11.44 -2.01 -12.07
CA LEU A 113 -10.52 -1.63 -13.15
C LEU A 113 -9.93 -2.85 -13.84
N ASN A 114 -9.36 -2.61 -15.03
CA ASN A 114 -8.65 -3.60 -15.83
C ASN A 114 -7.54 -2.92 -16.64
N GLU A 115 -6.76 -3.69 -17.38
CA GLU A 115 -5.64 -3.14 -18.16
C GLU A 115 -6.03 -2.11 -19.21
N LYS A 116 -7.29 -2.12 -19.67
CA LYS A 116 -7.81 -1.19 -20.69
C LYS A 116 -8.49 0.04 -20.08
N SER A 117 -8.64 0.10 -18.76
CA SER A 117 -9.09 1.31 -18.07
C SER A 117 -8.15 2.49 -18.35
N ASP A 118 -8.60 3.72 -18.04
CA ASP A 118 -7.80 4.94 -18.26
C ASP A 118 -6.36 4.77 -17.72
N PRO A 119 -5.31 4.98 -18.54
CA PRO A 119 -3.92 4.82 -18.11
C PRO A 119 -3.53 5.67 -16.89
N GLY A 120 -4.14 6.85 -16.74
CA GLY A 120 -3.95 7.75 -15.61
C GLY A 120 -4.83 7.44 -14.39
N ALA A 121 -5.70 6.42 -14.46
CA ALA A 121 -6.51 6.04 -13.31
C ALA A 121 -5.63 5.50 -12.17
N PRO A 122 -5.81 5.99 -10.93
CA PRO A 122 -5.23 5.34 -9.76
C PRO A 122 -5.75 3.92 -9.62
N ILE A 123 -4.86 2.97 -9.39
CA ILE A 123 -5.20 1.57 -9.09
C ILE A 123 -4.87 1.24 -7.63
N VAL A 124 -3.70 1.66 -7.15
CA VAL A 124 -3.19 1.37 -5.80
C VAL A 124 -2.73 2.67 -5.16
N PHE A 125 -3.05 2.91 -3.89
CA PHE A 125 -2.61 4.12 -3.19
C PHE A 125 -2.45 3.90 -1.69
N GLU A 126 -1.65 4.74 -1.02
CA GLU A 126 -1.49 4.69 0.43
C GLU A 126 -2.82 4.90 1.16
N ASN A 127 -3.11 4.09 2.19
CA ASN A 127 -4.41 4.10 2.84
C ASN A 127 -4.88 5.51 3.28
N ALA A 128 -6.16 5.75 3.04
CA ALA A 128 -6.92 6.92 3.45
C ALA A 128 -7.58 6.70 4.82
N LEU A 129 -8.17 7.77 5.37
CA LEU A 129 -8.94 7.71 6.62
C LEU A 129 -10.24 6.90 6.48
N SER A 130 -10.82 6.83 5.28
CA SER A 130 -12.01 6.04 4.97
C SER A 130 -12.11 5.78 3.46
N THR A 131 -13.04 4.91 3.05
CA THR A 131 -13.40 4.65 1.65
C THR A 131 -14.41 5.65 1.07
N THR A 132 -14.96 6.55 1.90
CA THR A 132 -15.98 7.52 1.48
C THR A 132 -15.37 8.59 0.59
N LEU A 133 -15.97 8.84 -0.58
CA LEU A 133 -15.54 9.91 -1.48
C LEU A 133 -16.02 11.30 -1.02
N PRO A 134 -15.21 12.36 -1.15
CA PRO A 134 -13.81 12.32 -1.58
C PRO A 134 -12.91 11.69 -0.51
N LEU A 135 -11.93 10.88 -0.96
CA LEU A 135 -10.93 10.28 -0.06
C LEU A 135 -10.13 11.36 0.66
N THR A 136 -9.69 11.06 1.89
CA THR A 136 -9.03 12.03 2.77
C THR A 136 -7.84 11.43 3.52
N TRP A 137 -6.82 12.25 3.75
CA TRP A 137 -5.63 11.91 4.53
C TRP A 137 -5.35 12.97 5.59
N ASP A 138 -4.81 12.53 6.72
CA ASP A 138 -4.43 13.40 7.83
C ASP A 138 -3.01 13.96 7.64
N THR A 139 -2.97 15.24 7.28
CA THR A 139 -1.72 16.00 7.16
C THR A 139 -1.11 16.40 8.51
N ALA A 140 -1.89 16.43 9.59
CA ALA A 140 -1.39 16.74 10.93
C ALA A 140 -0.60 15.56 11.52
N ASN A 141 -0.88 14.34 11.05
CA ASN A 141 -0.16 13.13 11.40
C ASN A 141 0.92 12.74 10.38
N ALA A 142 1.43 13.71 9.60
CA ALA A 142 2.44 13.44 8.59
C ALA A 142 3.71 12.78 9.18
N GLY A 143 4.09 11.62 8.62
CA GLY A 143 5.24 10.83 9.06
C GLY A 143 5.09 10.17 10.43
N LYS A 144 3.87 10.00 10.93
CA LYS A 144 3.58 9.21 12.14
C LYS A 144 3.06 7.81 11.77
N PRO A 145 3.24 6.80 12.66
CA PRO A 145 2.79 5.43 12.41
C PRO A 145 1.29 5.26 12.70
N VAL A 146 0.46 5.94 11.92
CA VAL A 146 -1.01 5.87 12.02
C VAL A 146 -1.62 5.72 10.63
N ARG A 147 -2.82 5.14 10.58
CA ARG A 147 -3.64 5.06 9.36
C ARG A 147 -3.96 6.45 8.81
N GLY A 148 -4.07 6.57 7.49
CA GLY A 148 -4.45 7.80 6.81
C GLY A 148 -3.39 8.88 6.85
N ARG A 149 -2.16 8.57 7.31
CA ARG A 149 -1.07 9.55 7.40
C ARG A 149 -0.54 9.94 6.02
N THR A 150 -0.09 11.19 5.91
CA THR A 150 0.68 11.64 4.74
C THR A 150 2.20 11.55 4.98
N TRP A 151 2.99 11.62 3.92
CA TRP A 151 4.40 12.02 4.04
C TRP A 151 4.51 13.50 4.40
N ARG A 152 5.65 13.88 4.98
CA ARG A 152 5.98 15.30 5.21
C ARG A 152 5.78 16.11 3.93
N GLY A 153 5.11 17.26 4.06
CA GLY A 153 4.73 18.12 2.93
C GLY A 153 3.36 17.78 2.33
N GLY A 154 2.58 16.89 2.96
CA GLY A 154 1.22 16.55 2.54
C GLY A 154 1.22 15.78 1.23
N LYS A 155 2.00 14.71 1.16
CA LYS A 155 2.13 13.87 -0.04
C LYS A 155 1.69 12.44 0.22
N ILE A 156 1.29 11.75 -0.83
CA ILE A 156 1.05 10.30 -0.82
C ILE A 156 1.65 9.65 -2.07
N VAL A 157 1.89 8.35 -2.00
CA VAL A 157 2.27 7.49 -3.15
C VAL A 157 1.01 6.92 -3.80
N VAL A 158 0.96 6.99 -5.13
CA VAL A 158 -0.13 6.45 -5.96
C VAL A 158 0.46 5.70 -7.14
N GLY A 159 0.03 4.46 -7.35
CA GLY A 159 0.27 3.67 -8.55
C GLY A 159 -0.87 3.85 -9.55
N LEU A 160 -0.51 4.09 -10.80
CA LEU A 160 -1.44 4.35 -11.91
C LEU A 160 -1.54 3.15 -12.85
N ASN A 161 -2.62 3.10 -13.62
CA ASN A 161 -2.90 1.98 -14.52
C ASN A 161 -1.88 1.83 -15.66
N ASP A 162 -1.11 2.87 -15.98
CA ASP A 162 0.00 2.83 -16.94
C ASP A 162 1.31 2.25 -16.38
N ASN A 163 1.27 1.63 -15.19
CA ASN A 163 2.42 1.10 -14.45
C ASN A 163 3.40 2.19 -13.93
N SER A 164 3.01 3.47 -13.96
CA SER A 164 3.74 4.54 -13.30
C SER A 164 3.39 4.62 -11.81
N VAL A 165 4.31 5.17 -11.02
CA VAL A 165 4.09 5.48 -9.60
C VAL A 165 4.45 6.94 -9.39
N SER A 166 3.53 7.69 -8.79
CA SER A 166 3.64 9.12 -8.56
C SER A 166 3.57 9.44 -7.07
N VAL A 167 4.43 10.35 -6.62
CA VAL A 167 4.30 10.98 -5.31
C VAL A 167 3.52 12.27 -5.49
N ILE A 168 2.22 12.23 -5.21
CA ILE A 168 1.34 13.38 -5.42
C ILE A 168 1.30 14.26 -4.19
N LYS A 169 1.34 15.57 -4.39
CA LYS A 169 1.08 16.55 -3.33
C LYS A 169 -0.42 16.78 -3.26
N LEU A 170 -0.97 16.57 -2.08
CA LEU A 170 -2.38 16.76 -1.82
C LEU A 170 -2.72 18.26 -1.81
N SER A 171 -3.85 18.62 -2.42
CA SER A 171 -4.32 20.00 -2.48
C SER A 171 -4.68 20.52 -1.08
N LYS A 172 -4.35 21.80 -0.81
CA LYS A 172 -4.77 22.49 0.41
C LYS A 172 -6.18 23.08 0.18
N LYS A 173 -7.18 22.33 0.62
CA LYS A 173 -8.59 22.69 0.87
C LYS A 173 -9.60 22.53 -0.29
N PRO A 174 -10.85 22.13 0.06
CA PRO A 174 -11.21 21.45 1.30
C PRO A 174 -10.86 19.97 1.12
N THR A 175 -9.82 19.55 1.84
CA THR A 175 -9.32 18.16 1.90
C THR A 175 -8.42 17.71 0.73
N PRO A 176 -7.31 17.02 1.03
CA PRO A 176 -6.57 16.19 0.09
C PRO A 176 -7.45 15.24 -0.74
N VAL A 177 -7.77 15.57 -2.00
CA VAL A 177 -8.58 14.68 -2.85
C VAL A 177 -7.71 14.03 -3.92
N LEU A 178 -7.80 12.70 -4.02
CA LEU A 178 -7.39 11.95 -5.19
C LEU A 178 -8.55 11.97 -6.19
N ASN A 179 -8.30 12.39 -7.42
CA ASN A 179 -9.32 12.34 -8.47
C ASN A 179 -9.48 10.90 -8.93
N LEU A 180 -10.67 10.34 -8.72
CA LEU A 180 -11.02 8.98 -9.11
C LEU A 180 -12.10 9.00 -10.20
N PRO A 181 -12.15 7.97 -11.05
CA PRO A 181 -13.27 7.80 -11.97
C PRO A 181 -14.63 7.80 -11.25
N PRO A 182 -15.70 8.34 -11.85
CA PRO A 182 -17.03 8.25 -11.27
C PRO A 182 -17.49 6.81 -11.07
N GLY A 183 -18.21 6.52 -9.98
CA GLY A 183 -18.74 5.18 -9.70
C GLY A 183 -17.69 4.17 -9.20
N THR A 184 -16.46 4.61 -8.95
CA THR A 184 -15.41 3.78 -8.37
C THR A 184 -15.78 3.26 -6.99
N ARG A 185 -15.65 1.94 -6.79
CA ARG A 185 -15.61 1.29 -5.48
C ARG A 185 -14.17 1.26 -4.97
N ILE A 186 -13.98 1.52 -3.67
CA ILE A 186 -12.68 1.46 -3.01
C ILE A 186 -12.67 0.24 -2.10
N LEU A 187 -11.69 -0.64 -2.28
CA LEU A 187 -11.43 -1.71 -1.33
C LEU A 187 -10.56 -1.17 -0.20
N ASP A 188 -11.07 -1.31 1.02
CA ASP A 188 -10.34 -0.88 2.21
C ASP A 188 -9.26 -1.90 2.62
N ILE A 189 -8.34 -1.46 3.46
CA ILE A 189 -7.44 -2.35 4.20
C ILE A 189 -8.20 -3.03 5.33
N GLU A 190 -7.84 -4.28 5.62
CA GLU A 190 -8.37 -5.01 6.76
C GLU A 190 -7.57 -4.67 8.03
N THR A 191 -8.30 -4.35 9.11
CA THR A 191 -7.72 -4.07 10.43
C THR A 191 -8.36 -4.99 11.46
N ALA A 192 -7.55 -5.61 12.33
CA ALA A 192 -8.09 -6.36 13.45
C ALA A 192 -8.82 -5.42 14.43
N PRO A 193 -9.89 -5.90 15.10
CA PRO A 193 -10.64 -5.12 16.10
C PRO A 193 -9.81 -4.74 17.34
#